data_AF-X0TII5-F1
#
_entry.id   AF-X0TII5-F1
#
_cell.length_a   1.000
_cell.length_b   1.000
_cell.length_c   1.000
_cell.angle_alpha   90.00
_cell.angle_beta   90.00
_cell.angle_gamma   90.00
#
_symmetry.space_group_name_H-M   'P 1'
#
loop_
_entity.id
_entity.type
_entity.pdbx_description
1 polymer ?
#
loop_
_entity_poly.entity_id
_entity_poly.type
_entity_poly.pdbx_seq_one_letter_code
_entity_poly.pdbx_strand_id
1 'polypeptide(L)'
;MIQASLHFPLGFLWGTATSSHQVEGENRDNDWWDWEQEPDRILHGHKSGKACDWWAGRWAEDFDRAAESFQNAHRMSIEWSRVEPS
;
A
#
# COMPACT_ATOMS: atom_id res chain seq x y z
N MET A 1 -3.55 -32.09 -10.53
CA MET A 1 -4.12 -30.92 -9.83
C MET A 1 -5.63 -31.06 -9.84
N ILE A 2 -6.29 -30.81 -8.72
CA ILE A 2 -7.76 -30.76 -8.69
C ILE A 2 -8.18 -29.49 -9.44
N GLN A 3 -9.07 -29.63 -10.42
CA GLN A 3 -9.64 -28.51 -11.15
C GLN A 3 -11.05 -28.26 -10.61
N ALA A 4 -11.30 -27.05 -10.11
CA ALA A 4 -12.63 -26.59 -9.71
C ALA A 4 -12.93 -25.28 -10.42
N SER A 5 -14.18 -25.10 -10.86
CA SER A 5 -14.66 -23.84 -11.43
C SER A 5 -15.46 -23.08 -10.38
N LEU A 6 -15.00 -21.88 -10.01
CA LEU A 6 -15.67 -20.98 -9.09
C LEU A 6 -16.32 -19.85 -9.91
N HIS A 7 -17.61 -19.62 -9.70
CA HIS A 7 -18.35 -18.57 -10.36
C HIS A 7 -18.63 -17.43 -9.38
N PHE A 8 -18.43 -16.19 -9.84
CA PHE A 8 -18.67 -14.98 -9.06
C PHE A 8 -19.81 -14.17 -9.71
N PRO A 9 -20.55 -13.37 -8.93
CA PRO A 9 -21.57 -12.47 -9.48
C PRO A 9 -21.01 -11.55 -10.57
N LEU A 10 -21.88 -11.14 -11.51
CA LEU A 10 -21.53 -10.11 -12.47
C LEU A 10 -21.12 -8.82 -11.74
N GLY A 11 -20.02 -8.22 -12.16
CA GLY A 11 -19.50 -7.00 -11.52
C GLY A 11 -18.76 -7.24 -10.20
N PHE A 12 -18.42 -8.50 -9.86
CA PHE A 12 -17.58 -8.78 -8.71
C PHE A 12 -16.24 -8.02 -8.79
N LEU A 13 -15.84 -7.42 -7.68
CA LEU A 13 -14.62 -6.62 -7.61
C LEU A 13 -13.40 -7.51 -7.35
N TRP A 14 -12.44 -7.41 -8.26
CA TRP A 14 -11.14 -8.06 -8.19
C TRP A 14 -10.06 -7.01 -8.23
N GLY A 15 -9.21 -7.03 -7.23
CA GLY A 15 -8.26 -5.96 -7.00
C GLY A 15 -7.21 -6.31 -5.99
N THR A 16 -6.30 -5.37 -5.81
CA THR A 16 -5.25 -5.39 -4.78
C THR A 16 -5.51 -4.30 -3.74
N ALA A 17 -4.77 -4.34 -2.64
CA ALA A 17 -4.87 -3.36 -1.58
C ALA A 17 -3.49 -2.86 -1.15
N THR A 18 -3.41 -1.58 -0.80
CA THR A 18 -2.23 -0.92 -0.26
C THR A 18 -2.56 -0.18 1.04
N SER A 19 -1.52 0.21 1.77
CA SER A 19 -1.59 1.05 2.96
C SER A 19 -0.53 2.13 2.85
N SER A 20 -0.89 3.38 3.15
CA SER A 20 -0.08 4.57 2.95
C SER A 20 1.33 4.43 3.51
N HIS A 21 1.45 4.16 4.82
CA HIS A 21 2.76 4.02 5.48
C HIS A 21 3.63 2.91 4.89
N GLN A 22 3.02 1.89 4.27
CA GLN A 22 3.75 0.74 3.71
C GLN A 22 4.28 0.98 2.30
N VAL A 23 3.72 1.92 1.53
CA VAL A 23 4.07 2.08 0.10
C VAL A 23 4.45 3.51 -0.30
N GLU A 24 3.86 4.54 0.34
CA GLU A 24 4.04 5.95 -0.04
C GLU A 24 5.47 6.42 0.15
N GLY A 25 6.02 6.13 1.33
CA GLY A 25 7.32 6.63 1.77
C GLY A 25 7.25 8.05 2.33
N GLU A 26 8.24 8.40 3.14
CA GLU A 26 8.41 9.73 3.74
C GLU A 26 7.22 10.21 4.60
N ASN A 27 6.48 9.28 5.23
CA ASN A 27 5.36 9.58 6.14
C ASN A 27 5.87 9.92 7.55
N ARG A 28 6.66 11.00 7.68
CA ARG A 28 7.43 11.31 8.90
C ARG A 28 6.59 11.83 10.07
N ASP A 29 5.43 12.40 9.80
CA ASP A 29 4.56 12.98 10.83
C ASP A 29 3.50 11.97 11.32
N ASN A 30 3.81 10.66 11.33
CA ASN A 30 2.87 9.61 11.71
C ASN A 30 3.39 8.70 12.83
N ASP A 31 2.46 8.15 13.62
CA ASP A 31 2.78 7.33 14.80
C ASP A 31 3.68 6.13 14.48
N TRP A 32 3.50 5.51 13.31
CA TRP A 32 4.29 4.35 12.91
C TRP A 32 5.73 4.72 12.55
N TRP A 33 5.94 5.90 11.97
CA TRP A 33 7.27 6.44 11.69
C TRP A 33 8.02 6.74 12.98
N ASP A 34 7.35 7.34 13.97
CA ASP A 34 7.94 7.56 15.28
C ASP A 34 8.24 6.23 15.98
N TRP A 35 7.28 5.31 15.98
CA TRP A 35 7.42 4.00 16.61
C TRP A 35 8.56 3.18 16.02
N GLU A 36 8.72 3.18 14.69
CA GLU A 36 9.80 2.45 14.06
C GLU A 36 11.18 3.05 14.40
N GLN A 37 11.29 4.31 14.84
CA GLN A 37 12.56 4.92 15.24
C GLN A 37 13.18 4.31 16.50
N GLU A 38 12.37 3.73 17.38
CA GLU A 38 12.84 3.14 18.63
C GLU A 38 13.66 1.85 18.40
N PRO A 39 14.66 1.56 19.25
CA PRO A 39 15.45 0.34 19.13
C PRO A 39 14.60 -0.91 19.34
N ASP A 40 14.96 -1.99 18.63
CA ASP A 40 14.37 -3.33 18.78
C ASP A 40 12.86 -3.45 18.49
N ARG A 41 12.21 -2.42 17.92
CA ARG A 41 10.79 -2.48 17.48
C ARG A 41 10.59 -3.24 16.18
N ILE A 42 11.52 -3.06 15.24
CA ILE A 42 11.45 -3.66 13.90
C ILE A 42 12.58 -4.66 13.72
N LEU A 43 12.26 -5.82 13.15
CA LEU A 43 13.23 -6.85 12.79
C LEU A 43 14.36 -6.23 11.93
N HIS A 44 15.61 -6.44 12.34
CA HIS A 44 16.81 -5.90 11.70
C HIS A 44 16.88 -4.36 11.63
N GLY A 45 16.04 -3.65 12.38
CA GLY A 45 16.02 -2.19 12.37
C GLY A 45 15.57 -1.58 11.04
N HIS A 46 14.81 -2.32 10.22
CA HIS A 46 14.23 -1.78 8.99
C HIS A 46 13.33 -0.58 9.30
N LYS A 47 13.23 0.32 8.32
CA LYS A 47 12.42 1.53 8.38
C LYS A 47 11.60 1.64 7.10
N SER A 48 10.41 2.23 7.20
CA SER A 48 9.58 2.59 6.06
C SER A 48 10.38 3.43 5.08
N GLY A 49 11.00 4.53 5.52
CA GLY A 49 11.84 5.40 4.68
C GLY A 49 11.13 5.78 3.39
N LYS A 50 11.71 5.46 2.23
CA LYS A 50 11.06 5.64 0.92
C LYS A 50 9.96 4.61 0.62
N ALA A 51 9.89 3.51 1.35
CA ALA A 51 8.99 2.40 1.11
C ALA A 51 9.05 1.91 -0.35
N CYS A 52 7.92 1.92 -1.06
CA CYS A 52 7.87 1.61 -2.50
C CYS A 52 8.08 2.85 -3.38
N ASP A 53 8.30 4.02 -2.79
CA ASP A 53 8.47 5.32 -3.45
C ASP A 53 7.21 5.72 -4.25
N TRP A 54 6.04 5.27 -3.76
CA TRP A 54 4.75 5.47 -4.42
C TRP A 54 4.38 6.95 -4.47
N TRP A 55 4.63 7.72 -3.40
CA TRP A 55 4.32 9.16 -3.33
C TRP A 55 5.17 10.01 -4.28
N ALA A 56 6.39 9.56 -4.61
CA ALA A 56 7.27 10.27 -5.54
C ALA A 56 6.90 10.11 -7.02
N GLY A 57 5.80 9.39 -7.32
CA GLY A 57 5.25 9.26 -8.67
C GLY A 57 5.18 7.82 -9.18
N ARG A 58 5.74 6.84 -8.46
CA ARG A 58 5.67 5.42 -8.88
C ARG A 58 4.26 4.83 -8.80
N TRP A 59 3.33 5.53 -8.15
CA TRP A 59 1.91 5.21 -8.19
C TRP A 59 1.35 5.04 -9.60
N ALA A 60 1.87 5.81 -10.57
CA ALA A 60 1.42 5.73 -11.95
C ALA A 60 1.73 4.35 -12.56
N GLU A 61 2.97 3.89 -12.40
CA GLU A 61 3.42 2.56 -12.85
C GLU A 61 2.62 1.44 -12.14
N ASP A 62 2.34 1.59 -10.85
CA ASP A 62 1.58 0.59 -10.10
C ASP A 62 0.11 0.50 -10.55
N PHE A 63 -0.52 1.62 -10.93
CA PHE A 63 -1.86 1.59 -11.52
C PHE A 63 -1.88 1.06 -12.95
N ASP A 64 -0.84 1.33 -13.76
CA ASP A 64 -0.69 0.71 -15.07
C ASP A 64 -0.65 -0.82 -14.94
N ARG A 65 0.14 -1.34 -13.99
CA ARG A 65 0.20 -2.79 -13.68
C ARG A 65 -1.13 -3.35 -13.17
N ALA A 66 -1.86 -2.60 -12.36
CA ALA A 66 -3.19 -3.02 -11.89
C ALA A 66 -4.17 -3.18 -13.06
N ALA A 67 -4.14 -2.24 -14.02
CA ALA A 67 -4.94 -2.33 -15.24
C ALA A 67 -4.49 -3.48 -16.14
N GLU A 68 -3.18 -3.67 -16.35
CA GLU A 68 -2.62 -4.78 -17.15
C GLU A 68 -2.96 -6.16 -16.58
N SER A 69 -3.17 -6.25 -15.25
CA SER A 69 -3.60 -7.47 -14.57
C SER A 69 -5.13 -7.62 -14.47
N PHE A 70 -5.89 -6.83 -15.23
CA PHE A 70 -7.35 -6.88 -15.32
C PHE A 70 -8.08 -6.62 -13.99
N GLN A 71 -7.46 -5.86 -13.08
CA GLN A 71 -8.13 -5.44 -11.85
C GLN A 71 -9.20 -4.39 -12.18
N ASN A 72 -10.32 -4.46 -11.46
CA ASN A 72 -11.41 -3.48 -11.57
C ASN A 72 -11.66 -2.74 -10.24
N ALA A 73 -10.82 -2.98 -9.23
CA ALA A 73 -10.84 -2.29 -7.95
C ALA A 73 -9.42 -2.14 -7.41
N HIS A 74 -9.18 -1.08 -6.64
CA HIS A 74 -8.00 -0.95 -5.80
C HIS A 74 -8.41 -0.34 -4.47
N ARG A 75 -7.99 -0.95 -3.37
CA ARG A 75 -8.22 -0.41 -2.02
C ARG A 75 -6.95 0.27 -1.52
N MET A 76 -7.04 1.53 -1.13
CA MET A 76 -5.93 2.27 -0.53
C MET A 76 -6.39 2.95 0.76
N SER A 77 -5.44 3.26 1.65
CA SER A 77 -5.65 4.21 2.75
C SER A 77 -5.16 5.59 2.36
N ILE A 78 -5.63 6.59 3.08
CA ILE A 78 -5.12 7.96 3.00
C ILE A 78 -4.27 8.20 4.25
N GLU A 79 -3.04 8.69 4.07
CA GLU A 79 -2.20 9.06 5.20
C GLU A 79 -2.79 10.27 5.93
N TRP A 80 -3.22 10.08 7.18
CA TRP A 80 -3.85 11.15 7.95
C TRP A 80 -2.90 12.31 8.17
N SER A 81 -1.62 12.05 8.46
CA SER A 81 -0.64 13.13 8.70
C SER A 81 -0.33 13.97 7.46
N ARG A 82 -0.63 13.48 6.25
CA ARG A 82 -0.59 14.31 5.04
C ARG A 82 -1.80 15.23 4.91
N VAL A 83 -2.93 14.87 5.53
CA VAL A 83 -4.19 15.64 5.51
C VAL A 83 -4.24 16.63 6.67
N GLU A 84 -3.96 16.16 7.89
CA GLU A 84 -3.91 16.93 9.12
C GLU A 84 -2.61 16.58 9.87
N PRO A 85 -1.52 17.36 9.66
CA PRO A 85 -0.22 17.09 10.26
C PRO A 85 -0.08 17.54 11.73
N SER A 86 -1.08 18.24 12.32
CA SER A 86 -0.96 18.84 13.67
C SER A 86 -2.20 18.72 14.55
#